data_AF-A0A930P7N7-F1
#
_entry.id   AF-A0A930P7N7-F1
#
_cell.length_a   1.000
_cell.length_b   1.000
_cell.length_c   1.000
_cell.angle_alpha   90.00
_cell.angle_beta   90.00
_cell.angle_gamma   90.00
#
_symmetry.space_group_name_H-M   'P 1'
#
loop_
_entity.id
_entity.type
_entity.pdbx_description
1 polymer ?
#
loop_
_entity_poly.entity_id
_entity_poly.type
_entity_poly.pdbx_seq_one_letter_code
_entity_poly.pdbx_strand_id
1 'polypeptide(L)'
;MGRKLNKSSIMATASEDDMQLEEKKRKWQDSNEDVKYVCDGGKVQCKYCSSPVAQIRVTAESIMLQDKPWATVGDNNGQMNFGFTGLCTHPKWGNNKPSCKSVISLGQWQDFSETVIGNHHALLVKSTIPCLISGEKLQIVHSGQTATLDVVNPLDKRKVLEDAYWIDGEEERRDIPLNTTVGLYIKARNVCVGEDISLNFKDERGKNRTYIGKVINDNTIFIDNFMINSDNE
;
A
#
# COMPACT_ATOMS: atom_id res chain seq x y z
N MET A 1 -30.61 43.19 -11.25
CA MET A 1 -30.49 42.39 -10.00
C MET A 1 -30.53 40.91 -10.35
N GLY A 2 -29.38 40.31 -10.67
CA GLY A 2 -29.27 38.89 -10.97
C GLY A 2 -28.87 38.12 -9.71
N ARG A 3 -29.68 37.15 -9.29
CA ARG A 3 -29.30 36.20 -8.23
C ARG A 3 -28.76 34.92 -8.86
N LYS A 4 -27.55 34.61 -8.40
CA LYS A 4 -26.60 33.60 -8.86
C LYS A 4 -27.13 32.18 -8.67
N LEU A 5 -26.89 31.33 -9.68
CA LEU A 5 -26.88 29.87 -9.57
C LEU A 5 -25.75 29.44 -8.62
N ASN A 6 -26.10 28.69 -7.57
CA ASN A 6 -25.13 28.11 -6.65
C ASN A 6 -24.74 26.71 -7.16
N LYS A 7 -23.52 26.59 -7.71
CA LYS A 7 -22.83 25.32 -7.97
C LYS A 7 -22.18 24.87 -6.66
N SER A 8 -22.90 24.13 -5.83
CA SER A 8 -22.29 23.23 -4.85
C SER A 8 -23.37 22.34 -4.24
N SER A 9 -23.44 21.08 -4.70
CA SER A 9 -23.91 19.91 -3.95
C SER A 9 -24.05 18.74 -4.92
N ILE A 10 -22.92 18.26 -5.43
CA ILE A 10 -22.80 16.89 -5.89
C ILE A 10 -21.62 16.30 -5.13
N MET A 11 -21.80 16.12 -3.82
CA MET A 11 -21.10 15.07 -3.10
C MET A 11 -22.07 13.89 -3.07
N ALA A 12 -21.85 12.93 -3.97
CA ALA A 12 -22.44 11.62 -3.83
C ALA A 12 -21.75 10.95 -2.64
N THR A 13 -22.35 11.08 -1.46
CA THR A 13 -21.95 10.28 -0.29
C THR A 13 -22.42 8.86 -0.56
N ALA A 14 -21.52 8.01 -1.04
CA ALA A 14 -21.73 6.56 -1.03
C ALA A 14 -21.96 6.15 0.43
N SER A 15 -23.05 5.43 0.69
CA SER A 15 -23.38 4.95 2.03
C SER A 15 -22.34 3.94 2.52
N GLU A 16 -22.11 3.84 3.83
CA GLU A 16 -21.18 2.86 4.40
C GLU A 16 -21.49 1.42 3.95
N ASP A 17 -22.76 1.13 3.65
CA ASP A 17 -23.22 -0.15 3.11
C ASP A 17 -22.80 -0.37 1.64
N ASP A 18 -22.79 0.68 0.81
CA ASP A 18 -22.29 0.63 -0.56
C ASP A 18 -20.77 0.42 -0.58
N MET A 19 -20.04 1.04 0.35
CA MET A 19 -18.58 0.87 0.49
C MET A 19 -18.22 -0.55 0.95
N GLN A 20 -18.98 -1.14 1.87
CA GLN A 20 -18.82 -2.54 2.29
C GLN A 20 -19.19 -3.54 1.17
N LEU A 21 -20.16 -3.21 0.32
CA LEU A 21 -20.55 -4.02 -0.83
C LEU A 21 -19.52 -3.92 -1.97
N GLU A 22 -18.95 -2.74 -2.21
CA GLU A 22 -17.81 -2.55 -3.11
C GLU A 22 -16.56 -3.27 -2.59
N GLU A 23 -16.22 -3.19 -1.29
CA GLU A 23 -15.12 -3.96 -0.69
C GLU A 23 -15.33 -5.48 -0.82
N LYS A 24 -16.57 -5.96 -0.67
CA LYS A 24 -16.91 -7.38 -0.89
C LYS A 24 -16.77 -7.79 -2.36
N LYS A 25 -16.98 -6.87 -3.31
CA LYS A 25 -16.79 -7.08 -4.75
C LYS A 25 -15.34 -6.89 -5.23
N ARG A 26 -14.54 -6.03 -4.57
CA ARG A 26 -13.11 -5.80 -4.82
C ARG A 26 -12.21 -6.84 -4.17
N LYS A 27 -12.67 -7.48 -3.09
CA LYS A 27 -12.03 -8.67 -2.52
C LYS A 27 -11.89 -9.69 -3.67
N TRP A 28 -10.67 -10.15 -3.92
CA TRP A 28 -10.24 -11.17 -4.88
C TRP A 28 -9.85 -10.74 -6.31
N GLN A 29 -9.64 -9.45 -6.61
CA GLN A 29 -9.09 -9.04 -7.92
C GLN A 29 -7.98 -7.98 -7.82
N ASP A 30 -7.09 -8.09 -6.81
CA ASP A 30 -5.78 -7.46 -6.94
C ASP A 30 -4.89 -8.40 -7.77
N SER A 31 -4.44 -7.96 -8.94
CA SER A 31 -3.59 -8.76 -9.83
C SER A 31 -2.23 -9.11 -9.21
N ASN A 32 -1.84 -8.43 -8.13
CA ASN A 32 -0.60 -8.66 -7.39
C ASN A 32 -0.83 -9.39 -6.06
N GLU A 33 -2.03 -9.87 -5.75
CA GLU A 33 -2.33 -10.49 -4.46
C GLU A 33 -1.37 -11.66 -4.16
N ASP A 34 -1.07 -12.51 -5.15
CA ASP A 34 -0.20 -13.69 -5.00
C ASP A 34 1.23 -13.37 -4.53
N VAL A 35 1.72 -12.15 -4.79
CA VAL A 35 3.06 -11.70 -4.40
C VAL A 35 3.07 -10.84 -3.13
N LYS A 36 1.91 -10.59 -2.51
CA LYS A 36 1.83 -9.84 -1.26
C LYS A 36 2.29 -10.68 -0.07
N TYR A 37 2.94 -10.00 0.87
CA TYR A 37 3.17 -10.52 2.21
C TYR A 37 1.87 -10.71 2.98
N VAL A 38 1.84 -11.67 3.88
CA VAL A 38 0.66 -12.00 4.67
C VAL A 38 0.80 -11.40 6.06
N CYS A 39 -0.28 -10.87 6.61
CA CYS A 39 -0.36 -10.40 8.00
C CYS A 39 -1.57 -10.99 8.73
N ASP A 40 -1.68 -10.69 10.02
CA ASP A 40 -2.83 -11.11 10.84
C ASP A 40 -4.16 -10.73 10.18
N GLY A 41 -5.11 -11.67 10.19
CA GLY A 41 -6.37 -11.52 9.49
C GLY A 41 -6.32 -11.85 7.99
N GLY A 42 -5.18 -12.32 7.47
CA GLY A 42 -5.10 -13.03 6.18
C GLY A 42 -6.08 -14.20 6.11
N LYS A 43 -6.34 -14.74 4.92
CA LYS A 43 -7.31 -15.83 4.75
C LYS A 43 -6.67 -17.05 4.12
N VAL A 44 -6.92 -18.20 4.73
CA VAL A 44 -6.48 -19.52 4.25
C VAL A 44 -7.69 -20.36 3.86
N GLN A 45 -7.54 -21.14 2.80
CA GLN A 45 -8.59 -22.01 2.26
C GLN A 45 -8.25 -23.49 2.44
N CYS A 46 -9.26 -24.27 2.86
CA CYS A 46 -9.25 -25.72 2.93
C CYS A 46 -10.42 -26.28 2.11
N LYS A 47 -10.13 -27.08 1.07
CA LYS A 47 -11.16 -27.68 0.21
C LYS A 47 -12.06 -28.71 0.92
N TYR A 48 -11.58 -29.28 2.02
CA TYR A 48 -12.30 -30.27 2.81
C TYR A 48 -12.90 -29.70 4.11
N CYS A 49 -12.93 -28.38 4.27
CA CYS A 49 -13.67 -27.77 5.37
C CYS A 49 -15.04 -27.33 4.86
N SER A 50 -16.12 -27.67 5.57
CA SER A 50 -17.46 -27.18 5.23
C SER A 50 -17.59 -25.66 5.30
N SER A 51 -16.72 -25.01 6.10
CA SER A 51 -16.47 -23.56 6.08
C SER A 51 -15.08 -23.36 5.47
N PRO A 52 -14.96 -23.30 4.13
CA PRO A 52 -13.70 -23.54 3.43
C PRO A 52 -12.66 -22.46 3.64
N VAL A 53 -13.03 -21.27 4.12
CA VAL A 53 -12.12 -20.15 4.34
C VAL A 53 -12.07 -19.80 5.82
N ALA A 54 -10.87 -19.63 6.36
CA ALA A 54 -10.63 -19.20 7.73
C ALA A 54 -9.64 -18.03 7.78
N GLN A 55 -9.71 -17.24 8.85
CA GLN A 55 -8.70 -16.23 9.14
C GLN A 55 -7.41 -16.88 9.67
N ILE A 56 -6.28 -16.31 9.27
CA ILE A 56 -4.95 -16.58 9.80
C ILE A 56 -4.76 -15.69 11.02
N ARG A 57 -4.45 -16.31 12.16
CA ARG A 57 -4.04 -15.65 13.40
C ARG A 57 -2.53 -15.77 13.53
N VAL A 58 -1.84 -14.64 13.59
CA VAL A 58 -0.39 -14.61 13.77
C VAL A 58 -0.06 -14.73 15.26
N THR A 59 0.86 -15.64 15.58
CA THR A 59 1.33 -15.91 16.94
C THR A 59 2.84 -15.98 17.05
N ALA A 60 3.55 -16.19 15.94
CA ALA A 60 5.00 -16.38 15.95
C ALA A 60 5.78 -15.08 16.16
N GLU A 61 5.32 -13.97 15.58
CA GLU A 61 6.03 -12.69 15.59
C GLU A 61 5.09 -11.53 15.96
N SER A 62 5.67 -10.45 16.50
CA SER A 62 4.95 -9.21 16.85
C SER A 62 5.35 -8.01 15.98
N ILE A 63 6.28 -8.19 15.04
CA ILE A 63 6.67 -7.15 14.08
C ILE A 63 5.48 -6.87 13.16
N MET A 64 5.21 -5.60 12.88
CA MET A 64 4.00 -5.16 12.17
C MET A 64 4.24 -4.93 10.67
N LEU A 65 3.34 -5.43 9.84
CA LEU A 65 3.09 -5.06 8.45
C LEU A 65 1.87 -4.15 8.46
N GLN A 66 2.09 -2.84 8.23
CA GLN A 66 1.07 -1.81 8.48
C GLN A 66 0.71 -1.79 9.98
N ASP A 67 -0.56 -2.04 10.31
CA ASP A 67 -1.12 -2.07 11.66
C ASP A 67 -1.21 -3.49 12.24
N LYS A 68 -0.71 -4.53 11.54
CA LYS A 68 -0.94 -5.94 11.89
C LYS A 68 0.34 -6.77 11.90
N PRO A 69 0.48 -7.77 12.78
CA PRO A 69 1.66 -8.63 12.80
C PRO A 69 1.91 -9.37 11.48
N TRP A 70 3.18 -9.52 11.10
CA TRP A 70 3.60 -10.32 9.94
C TRP A 70 3.35 -11.80 10.17
N ALA A 71 2.72 -12.48 9.21
CA ALA A 71 2.63 -13.93 9.22
C ALA A 71 3.96 -14.54 8.71
N THR A 72 4.42 -15.56 9.42
CA THR A 72 5.71 -16.20 9.14
C THR A 72 5.59 -17.72 9.13
N VAL A 73 6.67 -18.40 8.73
CA VAL A 73 6.74 -19.87 8.78
C VAL A 73 6.58 -20.45 10.20
N GLY A 74 6.71 -19.62 11.24
CA GLY A 74 6.42 -20.01 12.62
C GLY A 74 4.92 -20.19 12.92
N ASP A 75 4.04 -19.64 12.08
CA ASP A 75 2.58 -19.77 12.22
C ASP A 75 2.08 -21.09 11.60
N ASN A 76 2.47 -22.21 12.22
CA ASN A 76 2.25 -23.57 11.70
C ASN A 76 1.42 -24.47 12.64
N ASN A 77 0.83 -23.92 13.70
CA ASN A 77 -0.10 -24.64 14.57
C ASN A 77 -1.54 -24.42 14.08
N GLY A 78 -2.07 -25.36 13.29
CA GLY A 78 -3.37 -25.21 12.65
C GLY A 78 -4.55 -24.97 13.61
N GLN A 79 -4.47 -25.41 14.87
CA GLN A 79 -5.53 -25.16 15.85
C GLN A 79 -5.55 -23.72 16.37
N MET A 80 -4.37 -23.09 16.41
CA MET A 80 -4.15 -21.74 16.91
C MET A 80 -4.17 -20.72 15.77
N ASN A 81 -3.46 -21.02 14.68
CA ASN A 81 -3.26 -20.11 13.57
C ASN A 81 -4.43 -20.12 12.59
N PHE A 82 -5.17 -21.23 12.43
CA PHE A 82 -6.26 -21.29 11.45
C PHE A 82 -7.63 -21.42 12.12
N GLY A 83 -8.44 -20.38 12.01
CA GLY A 83 -9.78 -20.30 12.60
C GLY A 83 -10.86 -21.12 11.88
N PHE A 84 -10.57 -22.34 11.39
CA PHE A 84 -11.57 -23.16 10.70
C PHE A 84 -12.69 -23.61 11.65
N THR A 85 -13.90 -23.11 11.45
CA THR A 85 -15.08 -23.43 12.28
C THR A 85 -15.94 -24.57 11.73
N GLY A 86 -15.69 -25.01 10.49
CA GLY A 86 -16.46 -26.06 9.82
C GLY A 86 -16.05 -27.49 10.19
N LEU A 87 -16.79 -28.45 9.62
CA LEU A 87 -16.49 -29.87 9.69
C LEU A 87 -15.48 -30.27 8.61
N CYS A 88 -14.63 -31.25 8.92
CA CYS A 88 -13.72 -31.86 7.96
C CYS A 88 -14.48 -32.92 7.13
N THR A 89 -14.76 -32.60 5.87
CA THR A 89 -15.51 -33.44 4.94
C THR A 89 -14.64 -34.48 4.22
N HIS A 90 -13.35 -34.56 4.53
CA HIS A 90 -12.43 -35.51 3.90
C HIS A 90 -13.02 -36.94 3.90
N PRO A 91 -12.93 -37.70 2.79
CA PRO A 91 -13.55 -39.02 2.66
C PRO A 91 -13.16 -40.01 3.76
N LYS A 92 -11.94 -39.91 4.31
CA LYS A 92 -11.45 -40.78 5.40
C LYS A 92 -12.36 -40.82 6.63
N TRP A 93 -13.18 -39.79 6.85
CA TRP A 93 -14.07 -39.69 8.01
C TRP A 93 -15.42 -40.38 7.80
N GLY A 94 -15.73 -40.89 6.60
CA GLY A 94 -17.01 -41.53 6.32
C GLY A 94 -18.20 -40.63 6.68
N ASN A 95 -19.16 -41.15 7.45
CA ASN A 95 -20.34 -40.40 7.91
C ASN A 95 -20.08 -39.53 9.15
N ASN A 96 -19.04 -39.83 9.93
CA ASN A 96 -18.74 -39.15 11.19
C ASN A 96 -17.71 -38.05 10.95
N LYS A 97 -18.17 -36.91 10.43
CA LYS A 97 -17.31 -35.76 10.11
C LYS A 97 -16.93 -34.99 11.38
N PRO A 98 -15.64 -34.96 11.79
CA PRO A 98 -15.21 -34.20 12.96
C PRO A 98 -15.08 -32.71 12.62
N SER A 99 -14.94 -31.86 13.63
CA SER A 99 -14.56 -30.45 13.42
C SER A 99 -13.18 -30.35 12.78
N CYS A 100 -12.99 -29.46 11.80
CA CYS A 100 -11.67 -29.19 11.23
C CYS A 100 -10.69 -28.73 12.31
N LYS A 101 -11.10 -27.82 13.20
CA LYS A 101 -10.24 -27.33 14.29
C LYS A 101 -9.70 -28.44 15.18
N SER A 102 -10.47 -29.50 15.42
CA SER A 102 -10.05 -30.58 16.32
C SER A 102 -9.10 -31.58 15.66
N VAL A 103 -9.14 -31.71 14.34
CA VAL A 103 -8.32 -32.71 13.63
C VAL A 103 -7.21 -32.12 12.79
N ILE A 104 -7.21 -30.80 12.54
CA ILE A 104 -6.23 -30.16 11.66
C ILE A 104 -4.81 -30.44 12.16
N SER A 105 -3.99 -30.89 11.21
CA SER A 105 -2.57 -31.19 11.41
C SER A 105 -1.84 -30.71 10.18
N LEU A 106 -0.78 -29.92 10.39
CA LEU A 106 -0.08 -29.21 9.34
C LEU A 106 1.35 -29.74 9.20
N GLY A 107 1.88 -29.72 7.97
CA GLY A 107 3.31 -29.91 7.72
C GLY A 107 4.06 -28.58 7.79
N GLN A 108 5.06 -28.43 6.92
CA GLN A 108 5.86 -27.22 6.82
C GLN A 108 5.36 -26.29 5.71
N TRP A 109 5.51 -24.99 5.92
CA TRP A 109 5.26 -23.99 4.89
C TRP A 109 6.18 -24.19 3.68
N GLN A 110 5.64 -23.87 2.50
CA GLN A 110 6.30 -23.94 1.20
C GLN A 110 6.05 -22.63 0.45
N ASP A 111 6.93 -22.31 -0.49
CA ASP A 111 6.81 -21.14 -1.36
C ASP A 111 6.73 -19.80 -0.58
N PHE A 112 7.42 -19.74 0.57
CA PHE A 112 7.58 -18.55 1.41
C PHE A 112 8.70 -17.63 0.89
N SER A 113 8.80 -16.42 1.44
CA SER A 113 9.82 -15.44 1.05
C SER A 113 11.15 -15.68 1.76
N GLU A 114 12.27 -15.34 1.13
CA GLU A 114 13.58 -15.29 1.79
C GLU A 114 13.67 -14.15 2.82
N THR A 115 12.77 -13.16 2.78
CA THR A 115 12.66 -12.09 3.77
C THR A 115 12.46 -12.66 5.17
N VAL A 116 13.35 -12.30 6.09
CA VAL A 116 13.28 -12.70 7.51
C VAL A 116 12.63 -11.60 8.33
N ILE A 117 11.63 -11.97 9.12
CA ILE A 117 10.94 -11.11 10.09
C ILE A 117 11.16 -11.73 11.46
N GLY A 118 11.87 -11.01 12.33
CA GLY A 118 12.30 -11.57 13.61
C GLY A 118 13.27 -12.72 13.35
N ASN A 119 12.84 -13.95 13.68
CA ASN A 119 13.63 -15.16 13.46
C ASN A 119 13.07 -16.08 12.36
N HIS A 120 11.98 -15.68 11.70
CA HIS A 120 11.24 -16.54 10.78
C HIS A 120 11.11 -15.92 9.38
N HIS A 121 11.05 -16.76 8.37
CA HIS A 121 10.75 -16.32 7.00
C HIS A 121 9.30 -15.86 6.86
N ALA A 122 9.10 -14.75 6.14
CA ALA A 122 7.78 -14.18 5.87
C ALA A 122 6.96 -15.03 4.90
N LEU A 123 5.65 -15.10 5.13
CA LEU A 123 4.72 -15.74 4.21
C LEU A 123 4.26 -14.78 3.12
N LEU A 124 4.07 -15.33 1.92
CA LEU A 124 3.43 -14.68 0.77
C LEU A 124 2.06 -15.32 0.54
N VAL A 125 1.16 -14.68 -0.20
CA VAL A 125 -0.14 -15.29 -0.54
C VAL A 125 0.04 -16.59 -1.35
N LYS A 126 1.04 -16.65 -2.23
CA LYS A 126 1.40 -17.90 -2.92
C LYS A 126 1.90 -19.02 -1.99
N SER A 127 2.24 -18.71 -0.73
CA SER A 127 2.73 -19.71 0.22
C SER A 127 1.64 -20.73 0.54
N THR A 128 2.06 -21.98 0.69
CA THR A 128 1.16 -23.11 0.95
C THR A 128 1.65 -23.94 2.13
N ILE A 129 0.71 -24.62 2.80
CA ILE A 129 1.05 -25.55 3.89
C ILE A 129 0.21 -26.82 3.75
N PRO A 130 0.83 -28.02 3.72
CA PRO A 130 0.07 -29.26 3.57
C PRO A 130 -0.72 -29.58 4.84
N CYS A 131 -1.99 -29.94 4.66
CA CYS A 131 -2.80 -30.55 5.69
C CYS A 131 -2.49 -32.07 5.72
N LEU A 132 -1.85 -32.54 6.79
CA LEU A 132 -1.46 -33.95 6.95
C LEU A 132 -2.66 -34.89 7.09
N ILE A 133 -3.86 -34.35 7.34
CA ILE A 133 -5.10 -35.12 7.41
C ILE A 133 -5.59 -35.51 6.02
N SER A 134 -5.50 -34.61 5.05
CA SER A 134 -6.02 -34.79 3.70
C SER A 134 -4.94 -35.00 2.64
N GLY A 135 -3.67 -34.76 2.97
CA GLY A 135 -2.55 -34.78 2.02
C GLY A 135 -2.53 -33.58 1.06
N GLU A 136 -3.35 -32.57 1.31
CA GLU A 136 -3.63 -31.48 0.36
C GLU A 136 -3.16 -30.15 0.91
N LYS A 137 -2.69 -29.28 0.02
CA LYS A 137 -2.16 -27.98 0.40
C LYS A 137 -3.29 -27.02 0.73
N LEU A 138 -3.18 -26.39 1.90
CA LEU A 138 -3.96 -25.20 2.22
C LEU A 138 -3.33 -24.02 1.49
N GLN A 139 -4.17 -23.18 0.88
CA GLN A 139 -3.77 -22.03 0.09
C GLN A 139 -4.12 -20.76 0.83
N ILE A 140 -3.19 -19.82 0.93
CA ILE A 140 -3.54 -18.46 1.33
C ILE A 140 -4.21 -17.82 0.13
N VAL A 141 -5.39 -17.28 0.34
CA VAL A 141 -6.19 -16.67 -0.72
C VAL A 141 -6.22 -15.14 -0.58
N HIS A 142 -5.92 -14.62 0.61
CA HIS A 142 -5.92 -13.19 0.91
C HIS A 142 -4.82 -12.85 1.91
N SER A 143 -4.05 -11.80 1.63
CA SER A 143 -2.92 -11.31 2.44
C SER A 143 -3.32 -10.78 3.80
N GLY A 144 -4.52 -10.23 3.93
CA GLY A 144 -4.99 -9.60 5.19
C GLY A 144 -4.60 -8.13 5.32
N GLN A 145 -3.76 -7.66 4.40
CA GLN A 145 -3.45 -6.25 4.24
C GLN A 145 -4.72 -5.48 3.90
N THR A 146 -4.87 -4.31 4.52
CA THR A 146 -5.98 -3.37 4.28
C THR A 146 -5.61 -2.34 3.24
N ALA A 147 -4.31 -2.12 3.02
CA ALA A 147 -3.87 -1.47 1.80
C ALA A 147 -4.27 -2.36 0.63
N THR A 148 -5.27 -1.92 -0.12
CA THR A 148 -5.14 -2.03 -1.56
C THR A 148 -3.76 -1.49 -1.88
N LEU A 149 -3.00 -2.17 -2.74
CA LEU A 149 -2.20 -1.36 -3.64
C LEU A 149 -3.28 -0.51 -4.31
N ASP A 150 -3.59 0.67 -3.77
CA ASP A 150 -4.10 1.75 -4.58
C ASP A 150 -3.14 1.71 -5.71
N VAL A 151 -3.63 1.14 -6.82
CA VAL A 151 -2.91 0.86 -8.05
C VAL A 151 -1.83 1.89 -8.04
N VAL A 152 -0.55 1.53 -7.76
CA VAL A 152 0.52 2.52 -7.77
C VAL A 152 0.40 3.01 -9.17
N ASN A 153 -0.27 4.16 -9.31
CA ASN A 153 -0.83 4.51 -10.59
C ASN A 153 0.41 4.55 -11.44
N PRO A 154 0.51 3.88 -12.58
CA PRO A 154 1.71 4.05 -13.41
C PRO A 154 1.99 5.54 -13.68
N LEU A 155 0.98 6.39 -13.43
CA LEU A 155 0.99 7.85 -13.35
C LEU A 155 1.50 8.51 -12.05
N ASP A 156 1.78 7.79 -10.96
CA ASP A 156 2.33 8.30 -9.69
C ASP A 156 3.85 8.07 -9.57
N LYS A 157 4.51 7.72 -10.69
CA LYS A 157 5.94 8.01 -10.87
C LYS A 157 6.18 9.43 -11.39
N ARG A 158 5.12 10.18 -11.68
CA ARG A 158 5.27 11.57 -12.12
C ARG A 158 5.77 12.36 -10.92
N LYS A 159 6.80 13.17 -11.18
CA LYS A 159 7.24 14.18 -10.23
C LYS A 159 6.08 15.13 -9.97
N VAL A 160 5.69 15.25 -8.72
CA VAL A 160 4.62 16.15 -8.29
C VAL A 160 5.26 17.28 -7.52
N LEU A 161 5.11 18.52 -8.00
CA LEU A 161 5.49 19.70 -7.24
C LEU A 161 4.41 19.98 -6.19
N GLU A 162 4.80 20.09 -4.93
CA GLU A 162 3.89 20.30 -3.81
C GLU A 162 3.86 21.76 -3.36
N ASP A 163 5.03 22.39 -3.30
CA ASP A 163 5.19 23.73 -2.76
C ASP A 163 6.46 24.37 -3.33
N ALA A 164 6.55 25.69 -3.29
CA ALA A 164 7.75 26.41 -3.67
C ALA A 164 7.94 27.65 -2.79
N TYR A 165 9.17 27.88 -2.37
CA TYR A 165 9.58 29.04 -1.59
C TYR A 165 10.98 29.47 -2.01
N TRP A 166 11.33 30.72 -1.75
CA TRP A 166 12.62 31.29 -2.13
C TRP A 166 13.30 31.97 -0.95
N ILE A 167 14.62 32.11 -1.05
CA ILE A 167 15.50 32.66 -0.01
C ILE A 167 16.54 33.58 -0.69
N ASP A 168 16.72 34.82 -0.24
CA ASP A 168 17.70 35.81 -0.79
C ASP A 168 19.08 35.81 -0.10
N GLY A 169 19.36 34.80 0.72
CA GLY A 169 20.61 34.68 1.49
C GLY A 169 20.44 34.86 2.99
N GLU A 170 19.28 35.33 3.45
CA GLU A 170 18.86 35.26 4.87
C GLU A 170 18.03 33.99 5.09
N GLU A 171 18.22 33.23 6.17
CA GLU A 171 17.53 31.92 6.41
C GLU A 171 16.00 32.02 6.64
N GLU A 172 15.38 33.18 6.42
CA GLU A 172 13.97 33.43 6.69
C GLU A 172 13.13 33.67 5.42
N ARG A 173 11.89 33.17 5.42
CA ARG A 173 10.92 33.40 4.35
C ARG A 173 10.30 34.79 4.52
N ARG A 174 10.48 35.65 3.52
CA ARG A 174 10.01 37.05 3.51
C ARG A 174 9.59 37.51 2.12
N ASP A 175 8.91 38.66 2.07
CA ASP A 175 8.62 39.34 0.81
C ASP A 175 9.92 39.92 0.24
N ILE A 176 10.18 39.63 -1.05
CA ILE A 176 11.44 40.00 -1.71
C ILE A 176 11.15 41.01 -2.82
N PRO A 177 11.95 42.09 -2.93
CA PRO A 177 11.83 43.03 -4.04
C PRO A 177 11.99 42.35 -5.40
N LEU A 178 11.29 42.90 -6.39
CA LEU A 178 11.44 42.49 -7.78
C LEU A 178 12.86 42.79 -8.28
N ASN A 179 13.32 42.05 -9.28
CA ASN A 179 14.68 42.00 -9.82
C ASN A 179 15.75 41.52 -8.83
N THR A 180 15.37 40.71 -7.85
CA THR A 180 16.28 40.05 -6.91
C THR A 180 16.60 38.63 -7.37
N THR A 181 17.86 38.24 -7.21
CA THR A 181 18.31 36.86 -7.43
C THR A 181 18.21 36.09 -6.10
N VAL A 182 17.57 34.93 -6.13
CA VAL A 182 17.24 34.13 -4.95
C VAL A 182 17.57 32.66 -5.17
N GLY A 183 17.75 31.90 -4.09
CA GLY A 183 17.70 30.45 -4.12
C GLY A 183 16.25 29.98 -4.07
N LEU A 184 15.80 29.25 -5.09
CA LEU A 184 14.44 28.73 -5.15
C LEU A 184 14.42 27.26 -4.71
N TYR A 185 13.59 26.97 -3.71
CA TYR A 185 13.39 25.65 -3.14
C TYR A 185 11.99 25.16 -3.48
N ILE A 186 11.91 24.00 -4.10
CA ILE A 186 10.65 23.41 -4.56
C ILE A 186 10.50 22.05 -3.90
N LYS A 187 9.43 21.90 -3.12
CA LYS A 187 9.08 20.60 -2.55
C LYS A 187 8.43 19.74 -3.62
N ALA A 188 8.91 18.51 -3.76
CA ALA A 188 8.39 17.59 -4.77
C ALA A 188 8.42 16.14 -4.27
N ARG A 189 7.46 15.33 -4.75
CA ARG A 189 7.48 13.86 -4.61
C ARG A 189 8.05 13.20 -5.84
N ASN A 190 8.48 11.95 -5.66
CA ASN A 190 8.97 11.09 -6.73
C ASN A 190 10.22 11.67 -7.43
N VAL A 191 11.08 12.33 -6.65
CA VAL A 191 12.39 12.88 -7.08
C VAL A 191 13.53 12.07 -6.48
N CYS A 192 14.65 11.97 -7.20
CA CYS A 192 15.82 11.24 -6.75
C CYS A 192 16.97 12.20 -6.41
N VAL A 193 17.62 12.04 -5.26
CA VAL A 193 18.75 12.90 -4.86
C VAL A 193 19.85 12.89 -5.92
N GLY A 194 20.33 14.08 -6.27
CA GLY A 194 21.34 14.28 -7.32
C GLY A 194 20.80 14.35 -8.74
N GLU A 195 19.50 14.14 -8.95
CA GLU A 195 18.84 14.31 -10.25
C GLU A 195 18.73 15.79 -10.65
N ASP A 196 18.93 16.07 -11.94
CA ASP A 196 18.65 17.37 -12.55
C ASP A 196 17.25 17.38 -13.17
N ILE A 197 16.44 18.39 -12.83
CA ILE A 197 15.04 18.52 -13.22
C ILE A 197 14.83 19.83 -13.97
N SER A 198 14.39 19.72 -15.23
CA SER A 198 13.97 20.88 -16.03
C SER A 198 12.59 21.36 -15.60
N LEU A 199 12.51 22.61 -15.13
CA LEU A 199 11.30 23.26 -14.63
C LEU A 199 10.94 24.45 -15.51
N ASN A 200 9.69 24.50 -15.96
CA ASN A 200 9.17 25.57 -16.81
C ASN A 200 8.31 26.53 -15.99
N PHE A 201 8.71 27.78 -15.94
CA PHE A 201 8.02 28.87 -15.27
C PHE A 201 7.36 29.75 -16.32
N LYS A 202 6.08 30.05 -16.12
CA LYS A 202 5.30 30.90 -17.00
C LYS A 202 5.03 32.20 -16.27
N ASP A 203 5.39 33.33 -16.87
CA ASP A 203 5.03 34.64 -16.34
C ASP A 203 3.54 34.97 -16.62
N GLU A 204 3.07 36.10 -16.08
CA GLU A 204 1.67 36.53 -16.24
C GLU A 204 1.28 36.78 -17.70
N ARG A 205 2.25 37.13 -18.56
CA ARG A 205 2.07 37.33 -20.01
C ARG A 205 2.15 36.04 -20.82
N GLY A 206 2.54 34.95 -20.17
CA GLY A 206 2.64 33.62 -20.73
C GLY A 206 3.94 33.28 -21.43
N LYS A 207 5.00 34.07 -21.25
CA LYS A 207 6.36 33.73 -21.68
C LYS A 207 6.89 32.64 -20.74
N ASN A 208 7.40 31.57 -21.35
CA ASN A 208 8.00 30.46 -20.61
C ASN A 208 9.50 30.68 -20.44
N ARG A 209 10.01 30.44 -19.23
CA ARG A 209 11.44 30.33 -18.92
C ARG A 209 11.71 28.97 -18.32
N THR A 210 12.80 28.35 -18.73
CA THR A 210 13.21 27.04 -18.24
C THR A 210 14.42 27.18 -17.34
N TYR A 211 14.34 26.58 -16.15
CA TYR A 211 15.46 26.46 -15.22
C TYR A 211 15.76 24.99 -14.95
N ILE A 212 17.02 24.67 -14.68
CA ILE A 212 17.43 23.33 -14.25
C ILE A 212 17.65 23.40 -12.74
N GLY A 213 16.84 22.64 -12.00
CA GLY A 213 16.98 22.48 -10.57
C GLY A 213 17.62 21.15 -10.21
N LYS A 214 18.44 21.13 -9.16
CA LYS A 214 19.07 19.92 -8.65
C LYS A 214 18.34 19.40 -7.42
N VAL A 215 18.08 18.11 -7.35
CA VAL A 215 17.49 17.50 -6.17
C VAL A 215 18.55 17.39 -5.07
N ILE A 216 18.38 18.16 -4.00
CA ILE A 216 19.35 18.27 -2.90
C ILE A 216 19.06 17.31 -1.73
N ASN A 217 17.82 16.82 -1.63
CA ASN A 217 17.39 15.79 -0.68
C ASN A 217 16.11 15.10 -1.21
N ASP A 218 15.60 14.11 -0.49
CA ASP A 218 14.51 13.22 -0.93
C ASP A 218 13.19 13.92 -1.31
N ASN A 219 13.05 15.22 -1.02
CA ASN A 219 11.83 15.96 -1.34
C ASN A 219 12.06 17.39 -1.85
N THR A 220 13.30 17.83 -2.08
CA THR A 220 13.59 19.24 -2.37
C THR A 220 14.45 19.39 -3.63
N ILE A 221 13.92 20.15 -4.59
CA ILE A 221 14.65 20.64 -5.76
C ILE A 221 15.14 22.05 -5.45
N PHE A 222 16.41 22.31 -5.69
CA PHE A 222 17.03 23.62 -5.52
C PHE A 222 17.46 24.19 -6.88
N ILE A 223 17.06 25.43 -7.15
CA ILE A 223 17.58 26.23 -8.26
C ILE A 223 18.37 27.38 -7.65
N ASP A 224 19.65 27.44 -7.96
CA ASP A 224 20.50 28.58 -7.63
C ASP A 224 20.28 29.72 -8.63
N ASN A 225 20.51 30.95 -8.19
CA ASN A 225 20.40 32.17 -8.98
C ASN A 225 19.07 32.33 -9.74
N PHE A 226 17.95 31.98 -9.11
CA PHE A 226 16.63 32.21 -9.67
C PHE A 226 16.28 33.70 -9.62
N MET A 227 15.92 34.31 -10.75
CA MET A 227 15.61 35.74 -10.82
C MET A 227 14.10 35.97 -10.69
N ILE A 228 13.69 36.71 -9.65
CA ILE A 228 12.32 37.19 -9.50
C ILE A 228 12.17 38.46 -10.35
N ASN A 229 11.68 38.35 -11.59
CA ASN A 229 11.46 39.52 -12.44
C ASN A 229 10.09 40.17 -12.17
N SER A 230 10.04 41.49 -12.23
CA SER A 230 8.80 42.19 -12.61
C SER A 230 8.82 42.48 -14.09
N ASP A 231 7.68 42.30 -14.74
CA ASP A 231 7.41 42.75 -16.10
C ASP A 231 7.71 44.25 -16.26
N ASN A 232 8.93 44.59 -16.67
CA ASN A 232 9.27 45.87 -17.28
C ASN A 232 10.53 45.69 -18.13
N GLU A 233 10.36 44.99 -19.26
CA GLU A 233 10.96 45.34 -20.55
C GLU A 233 10.11 44.73 -21.69
#